data_AF-A0A9R0NS75-F1
#
_entry.id   AF-A0A9R0NS75-F1
#
_cell.length_a   1.000
_cell.length_b   1.000
_cell.length_c   1.000
_cell.angle_alpha   90.00
_cell.angle_beta   90.00
_cell.angle_gamma   90.00
#
_symmetry.space_group_name_H-M   'P 1'
#
loop_
_entity.id
_entity.type
_entity.pdbx_description
1 polymer ?
#
loop_
_entity_poly.entity_id
_entity_poly.type
_entity_poly.pdbx_seq_one_letter_code
_entity_poly.pdbx_strand_id
1 'polypeptide(L)'
;MIAAAVSAAVLVTAGAFVLDDGAAADGIVTAIHPDGRVEWTDARFVKAEENGSSAERVPGTAHQAVLAGDVQIFTAVGSWCVSAAAGLATGLDGTGSHPCTRAEFLAATPDSLDAVKITVKDDVVTRIAEYYHP
;
A
#
# COMPACT_ATOMS: atom_id res chain seq x y z
N MET A 1 26.69 -39.14 -29.90
CA MET A 1 27.42 -38.38 -28.88
C MET A 1 26.40 -37.73 -27.96
N ILE A 2 26.57 -37.93 -26.66
CA ILE A 2 25.65 -37.50 -25.60
C ILE A 2 26.02 -36.08 -25.19
N ALA A 3 25.04 -35.18 -25.05
CA ALA A 3 25.17 -33.99 -24.23
C ALA A 3 23.81 -33.69 -23.58
N ALA A 4 23.66 -34.16 -22.34
CA ALA A 4 22.55 -33.83 -21.47
C ALA A 4 22.83 -32.45 -20.85
N ALA A 5 21.94 -31.49 -21.09
CA ALA A 5 21.95 -30.22 -20.36
C ALA A 5 20.88 -30.32 -19.26
N VAL A 6 21.32 -30.58 -18.03
CA VAL A 6 20.48 -30.52 -16.83
C VAL A 6 20.34 -29.04 -16.47
N SER A 7 19.20 -28.43 -16.81
CA SER A 7 18.85 -27.10 -16.30
C SER A 7 18.15 -27.27 -14.96
N ALA A 8 18.79 -26.81 -13.89
CA ALA A 8 18.23 -26.78 -12.56
C ALA A 8 17.02 -25.83 -12.53
N ALA A 9 15.83 -26.37 -12.29
CA ALA A 9 14.63 -25.59 -12.08
C ALA A 9 14.71 -24.94 -10.68
N VAL A 10 14.93 -23.63 -10.65
CA VAL A 10 14.74 -22.81 -9.45
C VAL A 10 13.24 -22.79 -9.15
N LEU A 11 12.83 -23.50 -8.09
CA LEU A 11 11.50 -23.37 -7.49
C LEU A 11 11.40 -21.99 -6.85
N VAL A 12 10.94 -21.00 -7.61
CA VAL A 12 10.42 -19.75 -7.04
C VAL A 12 9.03 -20.08 -6.54
N THR A 13 8.89 -20.31 -5.23
CA THR A 13 7.59 -20.34 -4.56
C THR A 13 6.99 -18.93 -4.64
N ALA A 14 6.36 -18.61 -5.75
CA ALA A 14 5.49 -17.46 -5.87
C ALA A 14 4.25 -17.74 -5.03
N GLY A 15 4.22 -17.19 -3.81
CA GLY A 15 2.98 -17.01 -3.07
C GLY A 15 2.13 -15.98 -3.81
N ALA A 16 1.44 -16.44 -4.85
CA ALA A 16 0.45 -15.64 -5.57
C ALA A 16 -0.85 -15.66 -4.76
N PHE A 17 -1.04 -14.65 -3.92
CA PHE A 17 -2.37 -14.34 -3.40
C PHE A 17 -3.05 -13.44 -4.42
N VAL A 18 -4.00 -14.03 -5.15
CA VAL A 18 -4.86 -13.34 -6.11
C VAL A 18 -5.78 -12.42 -5.32
N LEU A 19 -5.61 -11.11 -5.49
CA LEU A 19 -6.61 -10.13 -5.10
C LEU A 19 -7.65 -10.04 -6.21
N ASP A 20 -8.92 -9.95 -5.83
CA ASP A 20 -10.05 -9.76 -6.75
C ASP A 20 -9.84 -8.48 -7.58
N ASP A 21 -9.95 -8.57 -8.92
CA ASP A 21 -9.68 -7.47 -9.85
C ASP A 21 -10.56 -6.25 -9.55
N GLY A 22 -9.96 -5.19 -9.00
CA GLY A 22 -10.64 -3.93 -8.67
C GLY A 22 -11.04 -3.74 -7.21
N ALA A 23 -10.62 -4.62 -6.31
CA ALA A 23 -10.92 -4.49 -4.89
C ALA A 23 -10.13 -3.33 -4.24
N ALA A 24 -10.84 -2.48 -3.50
CA ALA A 24 -10.24 -1.57 -2.54
C ALA A 24 -10.20 -2.26 -1.17
N ALA A 25 -9.05 -2.25 -0.51
CA ALA A 25 -8.85 -2.81 0.82
C ALA A 25 -8.26 -1.77 1.76
N ASP A 26 -8.64 -1.87 3.03
CA ASP A 26 -8.02 -1.13 4.10
C ASP A 26 -6.78 -1.88 4.56
N GLY A 27 -5.68 -1.19 4.78
CA GLY A 27 -4.40 -1.84 5.03
C GLY A 27 -3.43 -1.02 5.87
N ILE A 28 -2.31 -1.67 6.17
CA ILE A 28 -1.11 -1.08 6.76
C ILE A 28 0.04 -1.41 5.82
N VAL A 29 0.69 -0.39 5.25
CA VAL A 29 1.89 -0.60 4.41
C VAL A 29 3.05 -0.96 5.32
N THR A 30 3.67 -2.11 5.04
CA THR A 30 4.78 -2.66 5.82
C THR A 30 6.13 -2.46 5.15
N ALA A 31 6.16 -2.27 3.83
CA ALA A 31 7.38 -1.92 3.10
C ALA A 31 7.07 -1.19 1.79
N ILE A 32 7.93 -0.24 1.45
CA ILE A 32 7.97 0.43 0.15
C ILE A 32 9.36 0.20 -0.43
N HIS A 33 9.42 -0.40 -1.63
CA HIS A 33 10.68 -0.77 -2.27
C HIS A 33 11.04 0.23 -3.37
N PRO A 34 12.35 0.47 -3.64
CA PRO A 34 12.79 1.40 -4.69
C PRO A 34 12.32 1.06 -6.11
N ASP A 35 12.01 -0.23 -6.37
CA ASP A 35 11.47 -0.70 -7.65
C ASP A 35 9.97 -0.44 -7.81
N GLY A 36 9.33 0.14 -6.80
CA GLY A 36 7.90 0.44 -6.79
C GLY A 36 7.03 -0.71 -6.29
N ARG A 37 7.61 -1.81 -5.80
CA ARG A 37 6.84 -2.81 -5.03
C ARG A 37 6.42 -2.22 -3.69
N VAL A 38 5.17 -2.47 -3.32
CA VAL A 38 4.60 -2.13 -2.00
C VAL A 38 4.12 -3.42 -1.36
N GLU A 39 4.43 -3.59 -0.08
CA GLU A 39 3.93 -4.68 0.76
C GLU A 39 2.97 -4.12 1.79
N TRP A 40 1.86 -4.81 2.02
CA TRP A 40 0.89 -4.42 3.04
C TRP A 40 0.22 -5.63 3.66
N THR A 41 -0.44 -5.38 4.79
CA THR A 41 -1.40 -6.29 5.37
C THR A 41 -2.76 -5.64 5.45
N ASP A 42 -3.85 -6.41 5.35
CA ASP A 42 -5.18 -5.88 5.63
C ASP A 42 -5.24 -5.30 7.05
N ALA A 43 -6.03 -4.24 7.19
CA ALA A 43 -6.29 -3.56 8.44
C ALA A 43 -7.77 -3.65 8.78
N ARG A 44 -8.05 -3.77 10.08
CA ARG A 44 -9.38 -3.53 10.64
C ARG A 44 -9.33 -2.27 11.48
N PHE A 45 -10.37 -1.45 11.38
CA PHE A 45 -10.53 -0.29 12.24
C PHE A 45 -11.29 -0.69 13.50
N VAL A 46 -10.61 -0.63 14.65
CA VAL A 46 -11.21 -0.85 15.96
C VAL A 46 -11.40 0.48 16.67
N LYS A 47 -12.36 0.55 17.59
CA LYS A 47 -12.53 1.73 18.44
C LYS A 47 -11.32 1.89 19.36
N ALA A 48 -10.70 3.07 19.35
CA ALA A 48 -9.66 3.45 20.29
C ALA A 48 -10.22 4.43 21.32
N GLU A 49 -9.78 4.32 22.59
CA GLU A 49 -10.28 5.19 23.67
C GLU A 49 -9.82 6.65 23.50
N GLU A 50 -8.60 6.86 23.00
CA GLU A 50 -7.97 8.18 22.91
C GLU A 50 -8.31 8.91 21.61
N ASN A 51 -8.34 8.17 20.49
CA ASN A 51 -8.31 8.71 19.14
C ASN A 51 -9.52 8.29 18.28
N GLY A 52 -10.52 7.64 18.89
CA GLY A 52 -11.75 7.22 18.24
C GLY A 52 -11.62 5.95 17.39
N SER A 53 -10.51 5.77 16.66
CA SER A 53 -10.21 4.54 15.92
C SER A 53 -8.72 4.24 15.84
N SER A 54 -8.36 2.96 15.82
CA SER A 54 -7.02 2.46 15.54
C SER A 54 -7.07 1.45 14.41
N ALA A 55 -6.09 1.52 13.50
CA ALA A 55 -5.89 0.49 12.49
C ALA A 55 -5.08 -0.66 13.08
N GLU A 56 -5.68 -1.85 13.14
CA GLU A 56 -5.01 -3.06 13.58
C GLU A 56 -4.76 -4.00 12.40
N ARG A 57 -3.58 -4.62 12.38
CA ARG A 57 -3.24 -5.65 11.40
C ARG A 57 -4.19 -6.84 11.54
N VAL A 58 -4.71 -7.32 10.42
CA VAL A 58 -5.38 -8.63 10.34
C VAL A 58 -4.31 -9.70 10.14
N PRO A 59 -4.16 -10.69 11.03
CA PRO A 59 -3.16 -11.73 10.85
C PRO A 59 -3.44 -12.60 9.61
N GLY A 60 -2.40 -12.90 8.82
CA GLY A 60 -2.47 -13.83 7.69
C GLY A 60 -2.88 -13.20 6.35
N THR A 61 -3.07 -11.89 6.29
CA THR A 61 -3.48 -11.15 5.07
C THR A 61 -2.29 -10.38 4.49
N ALA A 62 -1.19 -11.07 4.16
CA ALA A 62 -0.02 -10.42 3.57
C ALA A 62 -0.19 -10.27 2.06
N HIS A 63 0.09 -9.07 1.55
CA HIS A 63 -0.06 -8.72 0.14
C HIS A 63 1.16 -7.97 -0.39
N GLN A 64 1.37 -8.07 -1.70
CA GLN A 64 2.35 -7.26 -2.41
C GLN A 64 1.92 -7.03 -3.85
N ALA A 65 2.25 -5.86 -4.38
CA ALA A 65 2.03 -5.52 -5.78
C ALA A 65 2.94 -4.34 -6.18
N VAL A 66 3.10 -4.14 -7.48
CA VAL A 66 3.86 -3.00 -8.01
C VAL A 66 2.92 -1.81 -8.21
N LEU A 67 3.40 -0.60 -7.90
CA LEU A 67 2.71 0.64 -8.24
C LEU A 67 2.57 0.77 -9.75
N ALA A 68 1.35 1.05 -10.22
CA ALA A 68 1.11 1.46 -11.59
C ALA A 68 1.95 2.70 -11.95
N GLY A 69 2.26 2.88 -13.24
CA GLY A 69 3.04 4.02 -13.72
C GLY A 69 2.36 5.37 -13.43
N ASP A 70 1.03 5.38 -13.44
CA ASP A 70 0.13 6.51 -13.20
C ASP A 70 -0.61 6.39 -11.86
N VAL A 71 -0.04 5.66 -10.89
CA VAL A 71 -0.65 5.47 -9.56
C VAL A 71 -1.05 6.80 -8.92
N GLN A 72 -2.25 6.82 -8.33
CA GLN A 72 -2.77 7.98 -7.62
C GLN A 72 -2.48 7.84 -6.12
N ILE A 73 -1.74 8.80 -5.55
CA ILE A 73 -1.35 8.74 -4.14
C ILE A 73 -1.85 9.99 -3.42
N PHE A 74 -2.49 9.79 -2.27
CA PHE A 74 -3.05 10.88 -1.47
C PHE A 74 -2.71 10.76 0.02
N THR A 75 -2.44 11.90 0.64
CA THR A 75 -2.21 12.05 2.09
C THR A 75 -3.24 13.02 2.68
N ALA A 76 -3.55 12.87 3.96
CA ALA A 76 -4.51 13.71 4.67
C ALA A 76 -3.86 14.98 5.23
N VAL A 77 -2.63 14.87 5.75
CA VAL A 77 -1.91 15.98 6.43
C VAL A 77 -0.50 16.23 5.90
N GLY A 78 -0.09 15.55 4.82
CA GLY A 78 1.25 15.71 4.26
C GLY A 78 2.35 14.94 4.97
N SER A 79 1.98 13.98 5.81
CA SER A 79 2.88 13.10 6.57
C SER A 79 3.82 12.29 5.67
N TRP A 80 3.38 11.98 4.44
CA TRP A 80 4.13 11.11 3.52
C TRP A 80 4.95 11.89 2.50
N CYS A 81 4.57 13.13 2.19
CA CYS A 81 5.02 13.81 0.97
C CYS A 81 5.09 15.33 1.16
N VAL A 82 6.22 15.91 0.74
CA VAL A 82 6.50 17.35 0.89
C VAL A 82 5.65 18.23 -0.01
N SER A 83 5.13 17.70 -1.13
CA SER A 83 4.21 18.40 -2.03
C SER A 83 2.83 18.65 -1.44
N ALA A 84 2.46 17.96 -0.36
CA ALA A 84 1.16 18.11 0.23
C ALA A 84 0.99 19.53 0.79
N ALA A 85 -0.16 20.14 0.49
CA ALA A 85 -0.46 21.45 1.03
C ALA A 85 -0.59 21.39 2.56
N ALA A 86 -0.28 22.50 3.24
CA ALA A 86 -0.42 22.57 4.69
C ALA A 86 -1.90 22.48 5.10
N GLY A 87 -2.18 21.67 6.12
CA GLY A 87 -3.51 21.49 6.70
C GLY A 87 -4.07 20.09 6.49
N LEU A 88 -5.28 19.87 7.03
CA LEU A 88 -6.03 18.63 6.86
C LEU A 88 -6.93 18.74 5.63
N ALA A 89 -6.85 17.78 4.71
CA ALA A 89 -7.82 17.64 3.64
C ALA A 89 -8.21 16.17 3.39
N THR A 90 -9.48 15.86 3.61
CA THR A 90 -10.05 14.52 3.41
C THR A 90 -11.22 14.54 2.44
N GLY A 91 -11.40 13.43 1.72
CA GLY A 91 -12.58 13.12 0.92
C GLY A 91 -13.72 12.58 1.77
N LEU A 92 -14.87 12.34 1.12
CA LEU A 92 -16.08 11.85 1.78
C LEU A 92 -15.93 10.46 2.40
N ASP A 93 -14.97 9.67 1.94
CA ASP A 93 -14.67 8.34 2.48
C ASP A 93 -13.64 8.37 3.61
N GLY A 94 -13.27 9.55 4.12
CA GLY A 94 -12.30 9.73 5.18
C GLY A 94 -10.83 9.62 4.74
N THR A 95 -10.58 9.32 3.46
CA THR A 95 -9.22 9.29 2.91
C THR A 95 -8.70 10.69 2.60
N GLY A 96 -7.39 10.88 2.66
CA GLY A 96 -6.71 12.12 2.31
C GLY A 96 -6.95 12.50 0.86
N SER A 97 -6.85 13.80 0.59
CA SER A 97 -7.07 14.37 -0.75
C SER A 97 -5.90 15.23 -1.24
N HIS A 98 -4.86 15.42 -0.42
CA HIS A 98 -3.64 16.09 -0.89
C HIS A 98 -2.86 15.13 -1.80
N PRO A 99 -2.59 15.51 -3.06
CA PRO A 99 -1.87 14.66 -3.97
C PRO A 99 -0.39 14.54 -3.55
N CYS A 100 0.11 13.32 -3.67
CA CYS A 100 1.51 12.98 -3.53
C CYS A 100 2.05 12.42 -4.84
N THR A 101 3.27 12.78 -5.22
CA THR A 101 3.90 12.15 -6.37
C THR A 101 4.39 10.75 -6.04
N ARG A 102 4.46 9.88 -7.06
CA ARG A 102 5.07 8.54 -6.91
C ARG A 102 6.49 8.61 -6.36
N ALA A 103 7.30 9.58 -6.79
CA ALA A 103 8.67 9.73 -6.34
C ALA A 103 8.77 10.08 -4.85
N GLU A 104 7.90 10.95 -4.36
CA GLU A 104 7.86 11.30 -2.93
C GLU A 104 7.39 10.12 -2.07
N PHE A 105 6.36 9.41 -2.52
CA PHE A 105 5.89 8.21 -1.82
C PHE A 105 6.98 7.15 -1.72
N LEU A 106 7.76 6.93 -2.79
CA LEU A 106 8.90 6.01 -2.78
C LEU A 106 10.06 6.48 -1.91
N ALA A 107 10.16 7.78 -1.64
CA ALA A 107 11.14 8.36 -0.74
C ALA A 107 10.66 8.41 0.72
N ALA A 108 9.39 8.10 0.99
CA ALA A 108 8.88 8.02 2.34
C ALA A 108 9.50 6.82 3.07
N THR A 109 10.01 7.05 4.29
CA THR A 109 10.59 6.01 5.15
C THR A 109 9.85 5.87 6.49
N PRO A 110 8.53 5.66 6.50
CA PRO A 110 7.82 5.36 7.73
C PRO A 110 8.05 3.90 8.12
N ASP A 111 8.26 3.64 9.41
CA ASP A 111 8.36 2.28 9.95
C ASP A 111 7.07 1.46 9.67
N SER A 112 5.93 2.14 9.50
CA SER A 112 4.71 1.67 8.84
C SER A 112 3.85 2.85 8.38
N LEU A 113 3.17 2.73 7.23
CA LEU A 113 2.03 3.62 6.92
C LEU A 113 0.77 2.95 7.41
N ASP A 114 0.32 3.38 8.58
CA ASP A 114 -0.90 2.85 9.17
C ASP A 114 -2.12 3.46 8.50
N ALA A 115 -3.21 2.69 8.48
CA ALA A 115 -4.52 3.12 7.99
C ALA A 115 -4.48 3.70 6.57
N VAL A 116 -4.29 2.83 5.57
CA VAL A 116 -4.32 3.20 4.16
C VAL A 116 -5.46 2.52 3.44
N LYS A 117 -6.02 3.18 2.43
CA LYS A 117 -6.88 2.55 1.43
C LYS A 117 -6.07 2.24 0.19
N ILE A 118 -5.93 0.97 -0.15
CA ILE A 118 -5.18 0.49 -1.31
C ILE A 118 -6.17 -0.04 -2.34
N THR A 119 -6.02 0.35 -3.59
CA THR A 119 -6.82 -0.17 -4.71
C THR A 119 -5.91 -0.89 -5.69
N VAL A 120 -6.22 -2.17 -5.92
CA VAL A 120 -5.48 -3.03 -6.85
C VAL A 120 -6.37 -3.34 -8.05
N LYS A 121 -5.79 -3.29 -9.25
CA LYS A 121 -6.45 -3.65 -10.50
C LYS A 121 -5.42 -4.29 -11.43
N ASP A 122 -5.73 -5.43 -12.04
CA ASP A 122 -4.83 -6.12 -12.97
C ASP A 122 -3.43 -6.35 -12.32
N ASP A 123 -3.42 -6.80 -11.06
CA ASP A 123 -2.21 -7.05 -10.23
C ASP A 123 -1.29 -5.82 -9.94
N VAL A 124 -1.75 -4.60 -10.24
CA VAL A 124 -1.01 -3.37 -9.91
C VAL A 124 -1.78 -2.48 -8.95
N VAL A 125 -1.04 -1.77 -8.10
CA VAL A 125 -1.63 -0.75 -7.22
C VAL A 125 -1.90 0.50 -8.03
N THR A 126 -3.18 0.86 -8.16
CA THR A 126 -3.64 2.02 -8.94
C THR A 126 -3.95 3.22 -8.05
N ARG A 127 -4.24 2.99 -6.76
CA ARG A 127 -4.45 4.07 -5.77
C ARG A 127 -3.95 3.67 -4.38
N ILE A 128 -3.35 4.62 -3.69
CA ILE A 128 -3.07 4.57 -2.25
C ILE A 128 -3.54 5.88 -1.62
N ALA A 129 -4.32 5.83 -0.54
CA ALA A 129 -4.73 7.03 0.17
C ALA A 129 -4.68 6.84 1.69
N GLU A 130 -4.07 7.79 2.40
CA GLU A 130 -4.04 7.84 3.87
C GLU A 130 -5.44 8.02 4.43
N TYR A 131 -5.85 7.26 5.43
CA TYR A 131 -6.99 7.65 6.24
C TYR A 131 -6.54 8.69 7.26
N TYR A 132 -7.33 9.75 7.43
CA TYR A 132 -7.15 10.59 8.60
C TYR A 132 -7.67 9.88 9.84
N HIS A 133 -6.77 9.52 10.74
CA HIS A 133 -7.10 9.11 12.10
C HIS A 133 -6.39 10.09 13.07
N PRO A 134 -7.12 10.98 13.76
CA PRO A 134 -6.52 11.88 14.76
C PRO A 134 -5.90 11.11 15.92
#